data_AF-A0A9D4IK35-F1
#
_entry.id   AF-A0A9D4IK35-F1
#
_cell.length_a   1.000
_cell.length_b   1.000
_cell.length_c   1.000
_cell.angle_alpha   90.00
_cell.angle_beta   90.00
_cell.angle_gamma   90.00
#
_symmetry.space_group_name_H-M   'P 1'
#
loop_
_entity.id
_entity.type
_entity.pdbx_description
1 polymer ?
#
loop_
_entity_poly.entity_id
_entity_poly.type
_entity_poly.pdbx_seq_one_letter_code
_entity_poly.pdbx_strand_id
1 'polypeptide(L)'
;MAEELDQNREHGLSVKTETDEFYLQGRPCELSAFSFVPTSRQDPPQRTVFNSKKPDTAPKTYDRLFRKDFDYNNKLHRDDREHAKSRGLVVNAEEKEKEVPTLSSSEYGHRLQLFKDHPDRKHVRIAHVKTEFYRRNGIEGTS
;
A
#
# COMPACT_ATOMS: atom_id res chain seq x y z
N MET A 1 -26.75 34.89 -7.80
CA MET A 1 -27.49 34.17 -6.74
C MET A 1 -26.64 32.98 -6.28
N ALA A 2 -25.44 33.26 -5.73
CA ALA A 2 -24.44 32.24 -5.38
C ALA A 2 -23.47 32.75 -4.29
N GLU A 3 -24.01 33.32 -3.22
CA GLU A 3 -23.24 33.74 -2.03
C GLU A 3 -23.81 33.09 -0.76
N GLU A 4 -24.14 31.79 -0.81
CA GLU A 4 -24.23 30.98 0.41
C GLU A 4 -22.99 30.09 0.52
N LEU A 5 -21.84 30.74 0.69
CA LEU A 5 -20.60 30.06 1.06
C LEU A 5 -20.57 29.88 2.58
N ASP A 6 -21.00 28.70 3.01
CA ASP A 6 -20.27 27.89 4.00
C ASP A 6 -20.11 28.46 5.43
N GLN A 7 -21.23 28.81 6.08
CA GLN A 7 -21.29 29.11 7.53
C GLN A 7 -20.82 27.96 8.44
N ASN A 8 -20.54 26.78 7.88
CA ASN A 8 -20.03 25.61 8.62
C ASN A 8 -18.51 25.65 8.88
N ARG A 9 -17.75 26.58 8.27
CA ARG A 9 -16.29 26.65 8.47
C ARG A 9 -15.85 27.29 9.80
N GLU A 10 -16.73 28.01 10.48
CA GLU A 10 -16.37 28.75 11.70
C GLU A 10 -16.45 27.91 12.98
N HIS A 11 -17.12 26.76 12.94
CA HIS A 11 -17.33 25.93 14.12
C HIS A 11 -16.31 24.79 14.11
N GLY A 12 -15.44 24.76 15.12
CA GLY A 12 -14.50 23.68 15.35
C GLY A 12 -14.03 23.64 16.80
N LEU A 13 -13.45 22.51 17.17
CA LEU A 13 -12.98 22.24 18.53
C LEU A 13 -11.47 22.02 18.50
N SER A 14 -10.73 22.89 19.18
CA SER A 14 -9.31 22.66 19.44
C SER A 14 -9.18 21.69 20.61
N VAL A 15 -8.64 20.50 20.33
CA VAL A 15 -8.40 19.45 21.33
C VAL A 15 -6.92 19.41 21.64
N LYS A 16 -6.60 19.60 22.92
CA LYS A 16 -5.26 19.39 23.46
C LYS A 16 -5.25 18.08 24.22
N THR A 17 -4.49 17.12 23.74
CA THR A 17 -4.18 15.87 24.45
C THR A 17 -2.80 15.98 25.10
N GLU A 18 -2.42 15.01 25.94
CA GLU A 18 -1.08 14.97 26.53
C GLU A 18 0.03 14.92 25.47
N THR A 19 -0.27 14.32 24.31
CA THR A 19 0.70 14.10 23.23
C THR A 19 0.63 15.17 22.14
N ASP A 20 -0.57 15.61 21.75
CA ASP A 20 -0.76 16.43 20.54
C ASP A 20 -1.92 17.45 20.66
N GLU A 21 -1.81 18.52 19.89
CA GLU A 21 -2.87 19.52 19.67
C GLU A 21 -3.41 19.38 18.24
N PHE A 22 -4.72 19.24 18.10
CA PHE A 22 -5.37 19.14 16.79
C PHE A 22 -6.71 19.88 16.76
N TYR A 23 -7.06 20.38 15.57
CA TYR A 23 -8.28 21.12 15.33
C TYR A 23 -9.31 20.23 14.62
N LEU A 24 -10.45 20.00 15.27
CA LEU A 24 -11.57 19.27 14.71
C LEU A 24 -12.52 20.26 14.03
N GLN A 25 -12.62 20.19 12.70
CA GLN A 25 -13.59 20.97 11.93
C GLN A 25 -14.97 20.32 12.02
N GLY A 26 -15.99 21.08 12.43
CA GLY A 26 -17.38 20.60 12.50
C GLY A 26 -18.13 21.12 13.70
N ARG A 27 -19.46 20.91 13.70
CA ARG A 27 -20.30 21.33 14.83
C ARG A 27 -20.03 20.42 16.02
N PRO A 28 -20.01 20.92 17.27
CA PRO A 28 -19.73 20.09 18.45
C PRO A 28 -20.60 18.82 18.57
N CYS A 29 -21.85 18.87 18.11
CA CYS A 29 -22.75 17.71 18.07
C CYS A 29 -22.35 16.64 17.04
N GLU A 30 -21.60 16.99 16.01
CA GLU A 30 -21.08 16.10 14.97
C GLU A 30 -19.72 15.49 15.37
N LEU A 31 -18.96 16.19 16.22
CA LEU A 31 -17.63 15.82 16.72
C LEU A 31 -17.65 14.73 17.80
N SER A 32 -18.73 13.97 17.93
CA SER A 32 -18.78 12.87 18.91
C SER A 32 -17.73 11.80 18.57
N ALA A 33 -17.14 11.21 19.62
CA ALA A 33 -16.03 10.25 19.49
C ALA A 33 -16.35 9.04 18.59
N PHE A 34 -17.63 8.70 18.39
CA PHE A 34 -18.06 7.54 17.62
C PHE A 34 -18.56 7.86 16.21
N SER A 35 -18.85 9.12 15.90
CA SER A 35 -19.47 9.52 14.63
C SER A 35 -18.57 10.41 13.77
N PHE A 36 -17.55 11.03 14.34
CA PHE A 36 -16.71 11.96 13.61
C PHE A 36 -15.78 11.24 12.64
N VAL A 37 -16.00 11.46 11.34
CA VAL A 37 -15.11 10.99 10.27
C VAL A 37 -14.60 12.19 9.48
N PRO A 38 -13.34 12.62 9.69
CA PRO A 38 -12.80 13.77 8.98
C PRO A 38 -12.62 13.46 7.50
N THR A 39 -12.90 14.45 6.65
CA THR A 39 -12.78 14.33 5.19
C THR A 39 -11.32 14.22 4.75
N SER A 40 -10.41 14.94 5.43
CA SER A 40 -8.96 14.86 5.24
C SER A 40 -8.31 14.45 6.55
N ARG A 41 -7.38 13.50 6.51
CA ARG A 41 -6.58 13.08 7.66
C ARG A 41 -5.17 13.63 7.47
N GLN A 42 -4.84 14.67 8.22
CA GLN A 42 -3.52 15.29 8.25
C GLN A 42 -2.65 14.74 9.38
N ASP A 43 -3.02 13.55 9.90
CA ASP A 43 -2.30 12.92 10.98
C ASP A 43 -0.88 12.56 10.57
N PRO A 44 0.10 12.67 11.48
CA PRO A 44 1.45 12.22 11.23
C PRO A 44 1.45 10.73 10.84
N PRO A 45 2.36 10.29 9.96
CA PRO A 45 2.39 8.91 9.45
C PRO A 45 2.36 7.86 10.57
N GLN A 46 3.03 8.13 11.70
CA GLN A 46 3.14 7.25 12.87
C GLN A 46 1.80 6.89 13.53
N ARG A 47 0.72 7.65 13.26
CA ARG A 47 -0.63 7.34 13.76
C ARG A 47 -1.42 6.42 12.82
N THR A 48 -0.90 6.16 11.63
CA THR A 48 -1.52 5.23 10.69
C THR A 48 -1.10 3.79 10.99
N VAL A 49 -1.90 2.81 10.58
CA VAL A 49 -1.63 1.37 10.83
C VAL A 49 -0.27 0.93 10.28
N PHE A 50 0.12 1.47 9.12
CA PHE A 50 1.34 1.11 8.39
C PHE A 50 2.48 2.13 8.52
N ASN A 51 2.32 3.16 9.35
CA ASN A 51 3.27 4.26 9.48
C ASN A 51 3.56 5.01 8.17
N SER A 52 2.64 4.96 7.20
CA SER A 52 2.85 5.45 5.85
C SER A 52 2.21 6.81 5.59
N LYS A 53 2.80 7.57 4.67
CA LYS A 53 2.19 8.83 4.21
C LYS A 53 0.99 8.52 3.33
N LYS A 54 -0.19 8.98 3.74
CA LYS A 54 -1.39 8.90 2.90
C LYS A 54 -1.33 9.96 1.79
N PRO A 55 -1.93 9.68 0.63
CA PRO A 55 -2.10 10.72 -0.38
C PRO A 55 -2.98 11.86 0.16
N ASP A 56 -2.55 13.10 -0.06
CA ASP A 56 -3.24 14.32 0.42
C ASP A 56 -4.64 14.50 -0.17
N THR A 57 -4.93 13.80 -1.27
CA THR A 57 -6.20 13.92 -1.99
C THR A 57 -7.31 13.17 -1.26
N ALA A 58 -8.07 13.90 -0.45
CA ALA A 58 -9.33 13.39 0.09
C ALA A 58 -10.27 12.95 -1.05
N PRO A 59 -10.86 11.74 -0.99
CA PRO A 59 -11.78 11.29 -2.01
C PRO A 59 -13.01 12.21 -2.04
N LYS A 60 -13.24 12.87 -3.18
CA LYS A 60 -14.40 13.74 -3.39
C LYS A 60 -15.67 12.91 -3.28
N THR A 61 -16.68 13.42 -2.58
CA THR A 61 -17.97 12.74 -2.42
C THR A 61 -18.63 12.46 -3.77
N TYR A 62 -18.47 13.37 -4.73
CA TYR A 62 -18.93 13.18 -6.10
C TYR A 62 -18.31 11.92 -6.75
N ASP A 63 -16.98 11.81 -6.73
CA ASP A 63 -16.30 10.65 -7.32
C ASP A 63 -16.75 9.35 -6.64
N ARG A 64 -16.94 9.35 -5.31
CA ARG A 64 -17.44 8.17 -4.59
C ARG A 64 -18.85 7.73 -5.04
N LEU A 65 -19.73 8.67 -5.33
CA LEU A 65 -21.13 8.38 -5.68
C LEU A 65 -21.31 8.04 -7.15
N PHE A 66 -20.55 8.69 -8.04
CA PHE A 66 -20.78 8.63 -9.49
C PHE A 66 -19.70 7.89 -10.26
N ARG A 67 -18.50 7.69 -9.68
CA ARG A 67 -17.39 6.96 -10.31
C ARG A 67 -17.37 5.51 -9.84
N LYS A 68 -18.51 4.82 -10.00
CA LYS A 68 -18.60 3.38 -9.76
C LYS A 68 -18.39 2.63 -11.06
N ASP A 69 -17.52 1.63 -11.04
CA ASP A 69 -17.36 0.73 -12.19
C ASP A 69 -18.62 -0.16 -12.28
N PHE A 70 -19.30 -0.12 -13.42
CA PHE A 70 -20.51 -0.92 -13.68
C PHE A 70 -20.19 -2.32 -14.19
N ASP A 71 -18.91 -2.68 -14.31
CA ASP A 71 -18.46 -3.95 -14.82
C ASP A 71 -18.62 -5.08 -13.80
N TYR A 72 -19.13 -6.22 -14.26
CA TYR A 72 -19.29 -7.41 -13.42
C TYR A 72 -17.95 -8.14 -13.24
N ASN A 73 -17.56 -8.38 -11.99
CA ASN A 73 -16.38 -9.17 -11.66
C ASN A 73 -16.76 -10.53 -11.08
N ASN A 74 -16.76 -11.55 -11.93
CA ASN A 74 -17.09 -12.95 -11.55
C ASN A 74 -16.15 -13.55 -10.48
N LYS A 75 -15.01 -12.92 -10.19
CA LYS A 75 -14.08 -13.37 -9.15
C LYS A 75 -14.48 -12.87 -7.76
N LEU A 76 -15.39 -11.90 -7.66
CA LEU A 76 -15.95 -11.44 -6.39
C LEU A 76 -17.12 -12.34 -6.02
N HIS A 77 -17.19 -12.73 -4.74
CA HIS A 77 -18.31 -13.51 -4.24
C HIS A 77 -19.60 -12.68 -4.15
N ARG A 78 -19.48 -11.36 -4.02
CA ARG A 78 -20.58 -10.38 -4.07
C ARG A 78 -20.08 -9.04 -4.61
N ASP A 79 -20.98 -8.32 -5.28
CA ASP A 79 -20.67 -7.06 -5.96
C ASP A 79 -20.41 -5.89 -4.99
N ASP A 80 -20.89 -5.96 -3.75
CA ASP A 80 -20.67 -4.95 -2.71
C ASP A 80 -19.32 -5.08 -1.99
N ARG A 81 -18.55 -6.14 -2.27
CA ARG A 81 -17.29 -6.45 -1.60
C ARG A 81 -16.07 -6.20 -2.49
N GLU A 82 -15.91 -4.95 -2.94
CA GLU A 82 -14.85 -4.54 -3.87
C GLU A 82 -13.45 -4.99 -3.42
N HIS A 83 -13.15 -4.90 -2.12
CA HIS A 83 -11.85 -5.27 -1.55
C HIS A 83 -11.78 -6.67 -0.93
N ALA A 84 -12.68 -7.60 -1.30
CA ALA A 84 -12.63 -8.97 -0.80
C ALA A 84 -11.26 -9.62 -1.08
N LYS A 85 -10.68 -10.26 -0.06
CA LYS A 85 -9.33 -10.88 -0.12
C LYS A 85 -8.22 -9.87 -0.47
N SER A 86 -8.32 -8.64 0.06
CA SER A 86 -7.35 -7.55 -0.15
C SER A 86 -7.17 -7.15 -1.62
N ARG A 87 -8.16 -7.41 -2.48
CA ARG A 87 -8.10 -7.03 -3.89
C ARG A 87 -8.21 -5.52 -4.07
N GLY A 88 -7.37 -4.96 -4.94
CA GLY A 88 -7.28 -3.52 -5.16
C GLY A 88 -6.61 -2.75 -4.02
N LEU A 89 -6.25 -3.42 -2.92
CA LEU A 89 -5.45 -2.82 -1.84
C LEU A 89 -3.98 -3.13 -2.07
N VAL A 90 -3.12 -2.13 -1.93
CA VAL A 90 -1.67 -2.27 -2.08
C VAL A 90 -1.00 -2.32 -0.70
N VAL A 91 -1.53 -3.18 0.18
CA VAL A 91 -1.12 -3.29 1.60
C VAL A 91 0.40 -3.47 1.75
N ASN A 92 0.99 -4.28 0.87
CA ASN A 92 2.43 -4.51 0.85
C ASN A 92 3.22 -3.21 0.62
N ALA A 93 2.84 -2.40 -0.38
CA ALA A 93 3.56 -1.16 -0.64
C ALA A 93 3.46 -0.17 0.52
N GLU A 94 2.31 -0.14 1.21
CA GLU A 94 2.12 0.68 2.41
C GLU A 94 2.98 0.19 3.57
N GLU A 95 3.12 -1.13 3.74
CA GLU A 95 3.86 -1.73 4.85
C GLU A 95 5.38 -1.59 4.71
N LYS A 96 5.92 -1.36 3.50
CA LYS A 96 7.37 -1.20 3.25
C LYS A 96 8.01 -0.02 3.99
N GLU A 97 7.25 1.02 4.31
CA GLU A 97 7.76 2.15 5.10
C GLU A 97 7.96 1.78 6.57
N LYS A 98 7.33 0.69 7.03
CA LYS A 98 7.40 0.24 8.42
C LYS A 98 8.68 -0.57 8.64
N GLU A 99 9.45 -0.20 9.67
CA GLU A 99 10.68 -0.90 10.05
C GLU A 99 10.42 -2.36 10.46
N VAL A 100 9.35 -2.60 11.23
CA VAL A 100 8.92 -3.93 11.64
C VAL A 100 7.62 -4.28 10.92
N PRO A 101 7.62 -5.26 10.00
CA PRO A 101 6.43 -5.63 9.24
C PRO A 101 5.33 -6.16 10.16
N THR A 102 4.09 -5.90 9.78
CA THR A 102 2.90 -6.47 10.42
C THR A 102 2.57 -7.82 9.78
N LEU A 103 2.02 -8.75 10.55
CA LEU A 103 1.65 -10.09 10.08
C LEU A 103 0.63 -10.11 8.91
N SER A 104 0.13 -8.95 8.48
CA SER A 104 -0.77 -8.74 7.35
C SER A 104 -0.12 -8.94 5.98
N SER A 105 1.20 -8.79 5.85
CA SER A 105 1.88 -8.98 4.57
C SER A 105 2.27 -10.45 4.36
N SER A 106 1.79 -11.03 3.25
CA SER A 106 2.14 -12.38 2.81
C SER A 106 3.59 -12.51 2.32
N GLU A 107 4.40 -11.44 2.34
CA GLU A 107 5.80 -11.47 1.94
C GLU A 107 6.73 -12.08 2.99
N TYR A 108 6.27 -12.31 4.22
CA TYR A 108 7.07 -13.02 5.21
C TYR A 108 7.28 -14.47 4.77
N GLY A 109 8.40 -14.73 4.08
CA GLY A 109 8.76 -16.01 3.46
C GLY A 109 8.85 -16.01 1.93
N HIS A 110 8.55 -14.90 1.23
CA HIS A 110 8.74 -14.82 -0.23
C HIS A 110 10.19 -14.48 -0.63
N ARG A 111 10.57 -14.96 -1.82
CA ARG A 111 11.91 -14.79 -2.39
C ARG A 111 12.26 -13.31 -2.51
N LEU A 112 13.29 -12.87 -1.78
CA LEU A 112 13.83 -11.51 -1.87
C LEU A 112 14.16 -11.16 -3.32
N GLN A 113 13.74 -9.98 -3.78
CA GLN A 113 14.04 -9.50 -5.14
C GLN A 113 15.55 -9.32 -5.34
N LEU A 114 16.27 -8.93 -4.29
CA LEU A 114 17.71 -8.82 -4.27
C LEU A 114 18.27 -9.83 -3.27
N PHE A 115 18.93 -10.87 -3.77
CA PHE A 115 19.71 -11.77 -2.93
C PHE A 115 20.89 -10.98 -2.38
N LYS A 116 20.82 -10.59 -1.10
CA LYS A 116 21.94 -9.97 -0.40
C LYS A 116 23.09 -10.96 -0.19
N ASP A 117 22.77 -12.25 -0.16
CA ASP A 117 23.69 -13.36 -0.18
C ASP A 117 23.37 -14.23 -1.41
N HIS A 118 24.30 -14.28 -2.38
CA HIS A 118 24.10 -15.13 -3.54
C HIS A 118 24.10 -16.59 -3.07
N PRO A 119 23.07 -17.39 -3.37
CA PRO A 119 23.03 -18.77 -2.93
C PRO A 119 24.30 -19.48 -3.40
N ASP A 120 25.04 -20.03 -2.44
CA ASP A 120 26.34 -20.64 -2.66
C ASP A 120 26.24 -21.69 -3.78
N ARG A 121 27.11 -21.57 -4.79
CA ARG A 121 27.06 -22.37 -6.03
C ARG A 121 27.62 -23.78 -5.86
N LYS A 122 27.60 -24.33 -4.64
CA LYS A 122 28.16 -25.65 -4.30
C LYS A 122 27.61 -26.81 -5.14
N HIS A 123 26.37 -26.71 -5.63
CA HIS A 123 25.70 -27.79 -6.38
C HIS A 123 25.21 -27.37 -7.78
N VAL A 124 25.86 -26.41 -8.42
CA VAL A 124 25.47 -25.99 -9.77
C VAL A 124 25.91 -27.02 -10.80
N ARG A 125 25.05 -27.32 -11.78
CA ARG A 125 25.40 -28.19 -12.91
C ARG A 125 26.49 -27.53 -13.75
N ILE A 126 27.65 -28.17 -13.84
CA ILE A 126 28.77 -27.75 -14.69
C ILE A 126 28.72 -28.56 -15.98
N ALA A 127 28.88 -27.89 -17.12
CA ALA A 127 28.80 -28.52 -18.44
C ALA A 127 30.13 -29.19 -18.85
N HIS A 128 30.58 -30.19 -18.08
CA HIS A 128 31.86 -30.90 -18.27
C HIS A 128 32.06 -31.41 -19.71
N VAL A 129 31.02 -32.01 -20.30
CA VAL A 129 31.10 -32.55 -21.67
C VAL A 129 31.44 -31.45 -22.69
N LYS A 130 30.80 -30.28 -22.57
CA LYS A 130 31.06 -29.16 -23.49
C LYS A 130 32.44 -28.54 -23.28
N THR A 131 32.93 -28.52 -22.05
CA THR A 131 34.24 -27.91 -21.72
C THR A 131 35.41 -28.82 -22.04
N GLU A 132 35.25 -30.13 -21.85
CA GLU A 132 36.35 -31.10 -21.97
C GLU A 132 36.46 -31.69 -23.38
N PHE A 133 35.34 -31.99 -24.04
CA PHE A 133 35.35 -32.69 -25.34
C PHE A 133 35.40 -31.75 -26.54
N TYR A 134 34.90 -30.51 -26.42
CA TYR A 134 34.82 -29.58 -27.53
C TYR A 134 35.81 -28.44 -27.35
N ARG A 135 36.82 -28.36 -28.22
CA ARG A 135 37.77 -27.24 -28.27
C ARG A 135 37.18 -26.11 -29.11
N ARG A 136 37.39 -24.86 -28.69
CA ARG A 136 36.88 -23.67 -29.43
C ARG A 136 37.59 -23.45 -30.77
N ASN A 137 38.83 -23.92 -30.88
CA ASN A 137 39.62 -23.80 -32.09
C ASN A 137 39.57 -25.17 -32.74
N GLY A 138 38.87 -25.29 -33.87
CA GLY A 138 38.71 -26.52 -34.65
C GLY A 138 39.99 -27.02 -35.32
N ILE A 139 41.12 -26.94 -34.63
CA ILE A 139 42.40 -27.47 -35.06
C ILE A 139 42.43 -28.93 -34.59
N GLU A 140 42.30 -29.84 -35.55
CA GLU A 140 42.49 -31.27 -35.33
C GLU A 140 43.97 -31.50 -35.00
N GLY A 141 44.25 -32.12 -33.86
CA GLY A 141 45.60 -32.48 -33.48
C GLY A 141 46.09 -33.58 -34.41
N THR A 142 46.97 -33.24 -35.35
CA THR A 142 47.70 -34.22 -36.16
C THR A 142 48.62 -35.01 -35.21
N SER A 143 48.26 -36.27 -34.96
CA SER A 143 49.10 -37.27 -34.31
C SER A 143 50.24 -37.71 -35.21
#